data_AF-A0A2U3CYH8-F1
#
_entry.id   AF-A0A2U3CYH8-F1
#
_cell.length_a   1.000
_cell.length_b   1.000
_cell.length_c   1.000
_cell.angle_alpha   90.00
_cell.angle_beta   90.00
_cell.angle_gamma   90.00
#
_symmetry.space_group_name_H-M   'P 1'
#
loop_
_entity.id
_entity.type
_entity.pdbx_description
1 polymer ?
#
loop_
_entity_poly.entity_id
_entity_poly.type
_entity_poly.pdbx_seq_one_letter_code
_entity_poly.pdbx_strand_id
1 'polypeptide(L)'
;MIPYPFHWVEDTLKSHLVNNYAEMSQAMAWKNLTFDASGFKVWLKIINTPSSEDPVTLGPYGDNEMRGFLQIGVYSQLNIGIEESNAVLGHVSKIFSVPRQLQAPDGCMLRLTRKTFSQGGQTSIADF
;
A
#
# COMPACT_ATOMS: atom_id res chain seq x y z
N MET A 1 20.61 6.91 -18.83
CA MET A 1 19.43 6.15 -18.39
C MET A 1 18.39 7.18 -18.01
N ILE A 2 17.25 7.24 -18.71
CA ILE A 2 16.17 8.19 -18.36
C ILE A 2 15.53 7.66 -17.08
N PRO A 3 15.43 8.46 -16.00
CA PRO A 3 14.83 8.01 -14.76
C PRO A 3 13.37 7.63 -14.98
N TYR A 4 12.95 6.51 -14.40
CA TYR A 4 11.58 6.03 -14.45
C TYR A 4 10.63 7.14 -13.94
N PRO A 5 9.65 7.61 -14.74
CA PRO A 5 8.89 8.82 -14.44
C PRO A 5 7.97 8.70 -13.22
N PHE A 6 7.76 7.49 -12.71
CA PHE A 6 6.86 7.19 -11.59
C PHE A 6 7.57 6.78 -10.29
N HIS A 7 8.89 6.97 -10.18
CA HIS A 7 9.65 6.61 -8.98
C HIS A 7 9.11 7.26 -7.69
N TRP A 8 8.53 8.45 -7.79
CA TRP A 8 7.94 9.20 -6.68
C TRP A 8 6.64 8.59 -6.13
N VAL A 9 5.97 7.71 -6.87
CA VAL A 9 4.65 7.16 -6.48
C VAL A 9 4.76 6.34 -5.18
N GLU A 10 5.82 5.53 -5.05
CA GLU A 10 6.02 4.70 -3.86
C GLU A 10 6.23 5.55 -2.60
N ASP A 11 7.03 6.61 -2.70
CA ASP A 11 7.30 7.53 -1.59
C ASP A 11 6.06 8.33 -1.20
N THR A 12 5.24 8.75 -2.17
CA THR A 12 3.95 9.39 -1.89
C THR A 12 3.02 8.45 -1.14
N LEU A 13 2.89 7.19 -1.57
CA LEU A 13 2.02 6.21 -0.90
C LEU A 13 2.50 5.89 0.52
N LYS A 14 3.82 5.73 0.69
CA LYS A 14 4.47 5.54 2.01
C LYS A 14 4.18 6.70 2.94
N SER A 15 4.49 7.92 2.49
CA SER A 15 4.31 9.15 3.27
C SER A 15 2.84 9.35 3.62
N HIS A 16 1.92 9.08 2.68
CA HIS A 16 0.49 9.18 2.94
C HIS A 16 0.02 8.22 4.05
N LEU A 17 0.47 6.97 4.05
CA LEU A 17 0.14 6.02 5.11
C LEU A 17 0.75 6.43 6.44
N VAL A 18 2.06 6.72 6.48
CA VAL A 18 2.77 7.04 7.73
C VAL A 18 2.24 8.33 8.36
N ASN A 19 1.97 9.37 7.57
CA ASN A 19 1.45 10.65 8.08
C ASN A 19 0.03 10.53 8.65
N ASN A 20 -0.77 9.60 8.14
CA ASN A 20 -2.15 9.37 8.62
C ASN A 20 -2.26 8.20 9.61
N TYR A 21 -1.18 7.45 9.84
CA TYR A 21 -1.14 6.31 10.75
C TYR A 21 0.21 6.15 11.46
N ALA A 22 0.74 7.25 12.02
CA ALA A 22 2.08 7.30 12.58
C ALA A 22 2.33 6.29 13.71
N GLU A 23 1.29 5.99 14.50
CA GLU A 23 1.33 5.00 15.59
C GLU A 23 1.65 3.57 15.11
N MET A 24 1.32 3.23 13.87
CA MET A 24 1.63 1.92 13.27
C MET A 24 2.95 1.91 12.49
N SER A 25 3.70 3.02 12.43
CA SER A 25 4.89 3.15 11.57
C SER A 25 5.95 2.07 11.80
N GLN A 26 6.12 1.62 13.03
CA GLN A 26 7.05 0.53 13.40
C GLN A 26 6.49 -0.87 13.10
N ALA A 27 5.16 -1.00 12.94
CA ALA A 27 4.46 -2.24 12.65
C ALA A 27 4.14 -2.39 11.14
N MET A 28 4.91 -1.73 10.27
CA MET A 28 4.73 -1.75 8.82
C MET A 28 5.90 -2.48 8.13
N ALA A 29 5.60 -3.63 7.53
CA ALA A 29 6.51 -4.39 6.69
C ALA A 29 6.44 -3.87 5.24
N TRP A 30 7.48 -3.14 4.83
CA TRP A 30 7.63 -2.67 3.46
C TRP A 30 8.34 -3.71 2.59
N LYS A 31 7.93 -3.82 1.34
CA LYS A 31 8.60 -4.67 0.35
C LYS A 31 10.11 -4.34 0.31
N ASN A 32 10.94 -5.38 0.27
CA ASN A 32 12.41 -5.32 0.24
C ASN A 32 13.09 -4.73 1.51
N LEU A 33 12.36 -4.52 2.61
CA LEU A 33 12.96 -4.18 3.91
C LEU A 33 12.85 -5.37 4.87
N THR A 34 13.84 -5.53 5.75
CA THR A 34 13.77 -6.48 6.85
C THR A 34 12.74 -5.99 7.88
N PHE A 35 11.85 -6.88 8.31
CA PHE A 35 10.82 -6.60 9.30
C PHE A 35 10.71 -7.77 10.27
N ASP A 36 10.72 -7.49 11.57
CA ASP A 36 10.44 -8.48 12.61
C ASP A 36 9.04 -8.24 13.20
N ALA A 37 8.17 -9.24 13.05
CA ALA A 37 6.79 -9.20 13.54
C ALA A 37 6.67 -9.60 15.02
N SER A 38 7.71 -10.14 15.64
CA SER A 38 7.64 -10.80 16.96
C SER A 38 7.09 -9.90 18.08
N GLY A 39 7.35 -8.59 17.99
CA GLY A 39 6.91 -7.59 18.98
C GLY A 39 5.51 -7.01 18.75
N PHE A 40 4.85 -7.37 17.65
CA PHE A 40 3.58 -6.75 17.24
C PHE A 40 2.42 -7.73 17.28
N LYS A 41 1.34 -7.31 17.95
CA LYS A 41 0.08 -8.04 17.99
C LYS A 41 -0.67 -7.95 16.64
N VAL A 42 -0.62 -6.77 16.03
CA VAL A 42 -1.14 -6.49 14.68
C VAL A 42 -0.05 -5.76 13.89
N TRP A 43 0.15 -6.13 12.64
CA TRP A 43 1.11 -5.49 11.74
C TRP A 43 0.58 -5.44 10.31
N LEU A 44 1.18 -4.58 9.50
CA LEU A 44 0.77 -4.29 8.13
C LEU A 44 1.82 -4.79 7.15
N LYS A 45 1.41 -5.53 6.13
CA LYS A 45 2.24 -5.84 4.96
C LYS A 45 1.86 -4.93 3.81
N ILE A 46 2.78 -4.10 3.33
CA ILE A 46 2.50 -3.14 2.26
C ILE A 46 3.21 -3.56 0.98
N ILE A 47 2.44 -3.71 -0.10
CA ILE A 47 2.91 -4.08 -1.42
C ILE A 47 2.38 -3.04 -2.42
N ASN A 48 3.29 -2.28 -3.03
CA ASN A 48 3.00 -1.46 -4.20
C ASN A 48 3.44 -2.22 -5.45
N THR A 49 2.53 -2.39 -6.41
CA THR A 49 2.82 -3.09 -7.67
C THR A 49 2.26 -2.29 -8.85
N PRO A 50 3.12 -1.78 -9.75
CA PRO A 50 2.66 -1.26 -11.04
C PRO A 50 2.08 -2.42 -11.88
N SER A 51 0.98 -2.17 -12.60
CA SER A 51 0.26 -3.20 -13.36
C SER A 51 0.91 -3.53 -14.70
N SER A 52 1.77 -2.65 -15.20
CA SER A 52 2.67 -2.89 -16.33
C SER A 52 4.06 -2.40 -15.95
N GLU A 53 5.10 -3.15 -16.33
CA GLU A 53 6.49 -2.69 -16.18
C GLU A 53 6.76 -1.48 -17.08
N ASP A 54 6.04 -1.39 -18.21
CA ASP A 54 6.14 -0.31 -19.18
C ASP A 54 5.00 0.71 -19.02
N PRO A 55 5.30 2.01 -18.85
CA PRO A 55 4.29 3.05 -18.91
C PRO A 55 3.75 3.18 -20.34
N VAL A 56 2.44 3.44 -20.47
CA VAL A 56 1.83 3.67 -21.78
C VAL A 56 1.93 5.16 -22.09
N THR A 57 2.66 5.52 -23.13
CA THR A 57 2.63 6.87 -23.70
C THR A 57 1.42 6.99 -24.63
N LEU A 58 0.53 7.95 -24.37
CA LEU A 58 -0.69 8.16 -25.17
C LEU A 58 -0.43 8.90 -26.50
N GLY A 59 0.52 8.41 -27.31
CA GLY A 59 0.91 8.99 -28.60
C GLY A 59 2.11 9.95 -28.52
N PRO A 60 2.52 10.58 -29.64
CA PRO A 60 3.76 11.37 -29.74
C PRO A 60 3.81 12.63 -28.84
N TYR A 61 2.66 13.05 -28.30
CA TYR A 61 2.51 14.16 -27.35
C TYR A 61 1.67 13.77 -26.12
N GLY A 62 1.47 12.47 -25.89
CA GLY A 62 0.58 11.98 -24.85
C GLY A 62 1.21 11.97 -23.47
N ASP A 63 0.38 12.19 -22.45
CA ASP A 63 0.78 11.95 -21.07
C ASP A 63 1.17 10.47 -20.87
N ASN A 64 2.16 10.23 -20.02
CA ASN A 64 2.48 8.87 -19.59
C ASN A 64 1.46 8.44 -18.54
N GLU A 65 0.82 7.28 -18.74
CA GLU A 65 -0.05 6.67 -17.75
C GLU A 65 0.59 5.38 -17.22
N MET A 66 0.57 5.24 -15.90
CA MET A 66 0.88 3.99 -15.22
C MET A 66 -0.25 3.62 -14.28
N ARG A 67 -0.80 2.43 -14.47
CA ARG A 67 -1.73 1.82 -13.54
C ARG A 67 -0.97 0.92 -12.58
N GLY A 68 -1.58 0.65 -11.44
CA GLY A 68 -1.01 -0.21 -10.41
C GLY A 68 -2.04 -0.49 -9.33
N PHE A 69 -1.62 -1.29 -8.37
CA PHE A 69 -2.39 -1.55 -7.16
C PHE A 69 -1.50 -1.43 -5.93
N LEU A 70 -2.08 -0.87 -4.88
CA LEU A 70 -1.55 -0.91 -3.53
C LEU A 70 -2.32 -1.97 -2.75
N GLN A 71 -1.63 -2.99 -2.27
CA GLN A 71 -2.17 -3.98 -1.36
C GLN A 71 -1.62 -3.74 0.04
N ILE A 72 -2.52 -3.60 1.01
CA ILE A 72 -2.18 -3.54 2.44
C ILE A 72 -2.84 -4.72 3.12
N GLY A 73 -2.03 -5.70 3.51
CA GLY A 73 -2.48 -6.83 4.33
C GLY A 73 -2.41 -6.46 5.81
N VAL A 74 -3.51 -6.68 6.54
CA VAL A 74 -3.53 -6.58 8.00
C VAL A 74 -3.35 -7.98 8.57
N TYR A 75 -2.29 -8.18 9.35
CA TYR A 75 -1.96 -9.46 9.98
C TYR A 75 -2.07 -9.32 11.48
N SER A 76 -2.54 -10.37 12.14
CA SER A 76 -2.57 -10.47 13.60
C SER A 76 -2.00 -11.80 14.06
N GLN A 77 -1.54 -11.85 15.31
CA GLN A 77 -1.18 -13.11 15.94
C GLN A 77 -2.40 -14.03 16.02
N LEU A 78 -2.19 -15.34 15.87
CA LEU A 78 -3.28 -16.32 15.88
C LEU A 78 -4.07 -16.21 17.20
N ASN A 79 -5.40 -16.15 17.12
CA ASN A 79 -6.32 -16.06 18.27
C ASN A 79 -6.18 -14.80 19.14
N ILE A 80 -5.38 -13.81 18.73
CA ILE A 80 -5.13 -12.58 19.49
C ILE A 80 -5.28 -11.37 18.56
N GLY A 81 -6.03 -10.35 18.99
CA GLY A 81 -6.08 -9.08 18.25
C GLY A 81 -7.00 -9.05 17.04
N ILE A 82 -8.03 -9.90 16.98
CA ILE A 82 -9.07 -9.83 15.94
C ILE A 82 -9.77 -8.47 15.94
N GLU A 83 -10.20 -7.98 17.10
CA GLU A 83 -10.84 -6.66 17.23
C GLU A 83 -9.91 -5.52 16.79
N GLU A 84 -8.64 -5.60 17.21
CA GLU A 84 -7.61 -4.63 16.85
C GLU A 84 -7.31 -4.66 15.35
N SER A 85 -7.24 -5.86 14.74
CA SER A 85 -7.04 -6.01 13.30
C SER A 85 -8.22 -5.43 12.50
N ASN A 86 -9.45 -5.58 12.99
CA ASN A 86 -10.63 -4.97 12.39
C ASN A 86 -10.62 -3.45 12.51
N ALA A 87 -10.17 -2.92 13.66
CA ALA A 87 -10.00 -1.49 13.87
C ALA A 87 -8.93 -0.92 12.92
N VAL A 88 -7.77 -1.59 12.84
CA VAL A 88 -6.66 -1.25 11.92
C VAL A 88 -7.13 -1.28 10.46
N LEU A 89 -7.85 -2.33 10.06
CA LEU A 89 -8.45 -2.42 8.71
C LEU A 89 -9.41 -1.25 8.44
N GLY A 90 -10.27 -0.92 9.40
CA GLY A 90 -11.19 0.21 9.32
C GLY A 90 -10.45 1.54 9.16
N HIS A 91 -9.35 1.73 9.88
CA HIS A 91 -8.52 2.94 9.81
C HIS A 91 -7.78 3.05 8.47
N VAL A 92 -7.09 1.99 8.03
CA VAL A 92 -6.42 1.93 6.73
C VAL A 92 -7.41 2.19 5.59
N SER A 93 -8.61 1.61 5.67
CA SER A 93 -9.68 1.84 4.69
C SER A 93 -10.09 3.31 4.59
N LYS A 94 -10.10 4.06 5.71
CA LYS A 94 -10.39 5.50 5.73
C LYS A 94 -9.24 6.33 5.14
N ILE A 95 -7.99 5.97 5.43
CA ILE A 95 -6.79 6.62 4.87
C ILE A 95 -6.80 6.55 3.34
N PHE A 96 -7.12 5.36 2.81
CA PHE A 96 -7.23 5.08 1.38
C PHE A 96 -8.70 5.03 0.94
N SER A 97 -9.44 6.11 1.24
CA SER A 97 -10.76 6.33 0.65
C SER A 97 -10.67 6.53 -0.86
N VAL A 98 -11.71 6.10 -1.57
CA VAL A 98 -11.83 6.26 -3.03
C VAL A 98 -13.19 6.85 -3.38
N PRO A 99 -13.29 7.72 -4.41
CA PRO A 99 -12.19 8.25 -5.22
C PRO A 99 -11.37 9.30 -4.44
N ARG A 100 -10.05 9.32 -4.61
CA ARG A 100 -9.17 10.31 -3.96
C ARG A 100 -7.96 10.64 -4.83
N GLN A 101 -7.56 11.91 -4.83
CA GLN A 101 -6.29 12.36 -5.38
C GLN A 101 -5.27 12.53 -4.26
N LEU A 102 -4.04 12.08 -4.49
CA LEU A 102 -2.91 12.27 -3.59
C LEU A 102 -1.98 13.36 -4.12
N GLN A 103 -1.11 13.88 -3.25
CA GLN A 103 -0.09 14.84 -3.63
C GLN A 103 0.84 14.25 -4.69
N ALA A 104 1.12 15.02 -5.73
CA ALA A 104 2.01 14.63 -6.82
C ALA A 104 2.89 15.84 -7.21
N PRO A 105 4.06 15.61 -7.84
CA PRO A 105 4.87 16.67 -8.43
C PRO A 105 4.11 17.50 -9.47
N ASP A 106 4.61 18.69 -9.77
CA ASP A 106 4.01 19.57 -10.78
C ASP A 106 3.92 18.86 -12.15
N GLY A 107 2.77 19.01 -12.81
CA GLY A 107 2.48 18.33 -14.08
C GLY A 107 2.15 16.84 -13.94
N CYS A 108 2.10 16.29 -12.73
CA CYS A 108 1.75 14.88 -12.47
C CYS A 108 0.42 14.75 -11.70
N MET A 109 -0.17 13.56 -11.74
CA MET A 109 -1.39 13.25 -10.98
C MET A 109 -1.37 11.80 -10.48
N LEU A 110 -1.67 11.61 -9.20
CA LEU A 110 -1.88 10.28 -8.59
C LEU A 110 -3.31 10.14 -8.06
N ARG A 111 -4.04 9.16 -8.57
CA ARG A 111 -5.46 8.92 -8.20
C ARG A 111 -5.66 7.50 -7.69
N LEU A 112 -6.33 7.42 -6.55
CA LEU A 112 -6.94 6.20 -6.05
C LEU A 112 -8.35 6.09 -6.64
N THR A 113 -8.56 5.11 -7.50
CA THR A 113 -9.76 5.02 -8.34
C THR A 113 -10.70 3.89 -7.93
N ARG A 114 -10.17 2.81 -7.35
CA ARG A 114 -10.93 1.62 -6.94
C ARG A 114 -10.36 1.07 -5.64
N LYS A 115 -11.23 0.45 -4.84
CA LYS A 115 -10.87 -0.27 -3.61
C LYS A 115 -11.67 -1.56 -3.53
N THR A 116 -10.99 -2.66 -3.23
CA THR A 116 -11.60 -3.97 -3.00
C THR A 116 -11.11 -4.51 -1.66
N PHE A 117 -11.87 -5.44 -1.10
CA PHE A 117 -11.51 -6.15 0.12
C PHE A 117 -11.51 -7.64 -0.16
N SER A 118 -10.47 -8.32 0.31
CA SER A 118 -10.41 -9.78 0.33
C SER A 118 -9.98 -10.21 1.72
N GLN A 119 -10.69 -11.16 2.30
CA GLN A 119 -10.14 -11.92 3.41
C GLN A 119 -9.14 -12.90 2.80
N GLY A 120 -7.85 -12.58 2.91
CA GLY A 120 -6.82 -13.58 2.63
C GLY A 120 -7.13 -14.77 3.52
N GLY A 121 -7.29 -15.96 2.93
CA GLY A 121 -7.49 -17.18 3.70
C GLY A 121 -6.41 -17.24 4.78
N GLN A 122 -6.81 -17.58 6.02
CA GLN A 122 -5.86 -17.84 7.09
C GLN A 122 -4.74 -18.69 6.51
N THR A 123 -3.56 -18.11 6.34
CA THR A 123 -2.37 -18.94 6.15
C THR A 123 -2.19 -19.59 7.50
N SER A 124 -2.76 -20.77 7.66
CA SER A 124 -2.46 -21.66 8.77
C SER A 124 -0.94 -21.71 8.84
N ILE A 125 -0.38 -21.19 9.93
CA ILE A 125 1.03 -21.38 10.34
C ILE A 125 1.17 -22.84 10.78
N ALA A 126 0.86 -23.74 9.87
CA ALA A 126 0.92 -25.18 10.00
C ALA A 126 1.33 -25.75 8.64
N ASP A 127 2.40 -25.20 8.07
CA ASP A 127 3.29 -25.97 7.21
C ASP A 127 4.69 -25.69 7.77
N PHE A 128 5.29 -26.77 8.27
CA PHE A 128 6.55 -26.86 8.99
C PHE A 128 7.76 -26.45 8.16
#